data_AF-G7YFW5-F1
#
_entry.id   AF-G7YFW5-F1
#
_cell.length_a   1.000
_cell.length_b   1.000
_cell.length_c   1.000
_cell.angle_alpha   90.00
_cell.angle_beta   90.00
_cell.angle_gamma   90.00
#
_symmetry.space_group_name_H-M   'P 1'
#
loop_
_entity.id
_entity.type
_entity.pdbx_description
1 polymer ?
#
loop_
_entity_poly.entity_id
_entity_poly.type
_entity_poly.pdbx_seq_one_letter_code
_entity_poly.pdbx_strand_id
1 'polypeptide(L)'
;MKPGSRVLYLGAASGTTVSHVSDIVGPDGVVYAVEFSHRSGRDLLNVAKHRTNIVPIIEDARHPHKYRMLVGKFPLKANQPSGMVDCIFADVAQPDQSRIVGVNAEYYLKNAGHAVISIKASCIDSVAAPEVVFAKEVDTLRKLQFTPREQVTLEPFERGHAMVTAQYRYSCTRTFPFIETLYIELQRSRKPKNSPISIAFVYNRIHFYVSQ
;
A
#
# COMPACT_ATOMS: atom_id res chain seq x y z
N MET A 1 4.42 6.57 5.71
CA MET A 1 3.47 6.88 6.80
C MET A 1 3.97 8.14 7.49
N LYS A 2 3.15 9.20 7.60
CA LYS A 2 3.54 10.50 8.17
C LYS A 2 2.53 10.97 9.23
N PRO A 3 2.85 11.96 10.08
CA PRO A 3 1.86 12.58 10.97
C PRO A 3 0.61 13.04 10.20
N GLY A 4 -0.57 12.84 10.80
CA GLY A 4 -1.88 13.09 10.18
C GLY A 4 -2.37 12.01 9.21
N SER A 5 -1.60 10.95 8.97
CA SER A 5 -2.03 9.87 8.07
C SER A 5 -3.15 9.02 8.66
N ARG A 6 -3.98 8.46 7.78
CA ARG A 6 -4.93 7.39 8.11
C ARG A 6 -4.33 6.05 7.74
N VAL A 7 -4.25 5.17 8.73
CA VAL A 7 -3.63 3.85 8.59
C VAL A 7 -4.67 2.78 8.88
N LEU A 8 -4.79 1.82 7.97
CA LEU A 8 -5.48 0.56 8.25
C LEU A 8 -4.43 -0.47 8.64
N TYR A 9 -4.46 -0.91 9.89
CA TYR A 9 -3.57 -1.92 10.43
C TYR A 9 -4.27 -3.28 10.44
N LEU A 10 -3.75 -4.25 9.70
CA LEU A 10 -4.28 -5.60 9.58
C LEU A 10 -3.45 -6.56 10.43
N GLY A 11 -4.09 -7.26 11.37
CA GLY A 11 -3.39 -8.15 12.31
C GLY A 11 -2.87 -7.39 13.53
N ALA A 12 -3.73 -6.60 14.17
CA ALA A 12 -3.34 -5.71 15.26
C ALA A 12 -2.90 -6.44 16.56
N ALA A 13 -3.23 -7.73 16.71
CA ALA A 13 -2.95 -8.54 17.89
C ALA A 13 -3.36 -7.81 19.19
N SER A 14 -2.47 -7.74 20.17
CA SER A 14 -2.71 -7.04 21.45
C SER A 14 -2.51 -5.52 21.37
N GLY A 15 -2.12 -4.98 20.21
CA GLY A 15 -1.96 -3.55 19.98
C GLY A 15 -0.59 -2.96 20.33
N THR A 16 0.44 -3.78 20.54
CA THR A 16 1.81 -3.32 20.84
C THR A 16 2.37 -2.44 19.72
N THR A 17 2.49 -2.97 18.50
CA THR A 17 2.97 -2.21 17.33
C THR A 17 1.99 -1.11 16.92
N VAL A 18 0.69 -1.37 17.04
CA VAL A 18 -0.38 -0.39 16.77
C VAL A 18 -0.22 0.86 17.62
N SER A 19 0.21 0.71 18.88
CA SER A 19 0.44 1.84 19.78
C SER A 19 1.56 2.77 19.27
N HIS A 20 2.65 2.21 18.74
CA HIS A 20 3.72 2.99 18.12
C HIS A 20 3.29 3.61 16.79
N VAL A 21 2.51 2.90 15.98
CA VAL A 21 1.93 3.47 14.75
C VAL A 21 1.02 4.65 15.07
N SER A 22 0.23 4.55 16.13
CA SER A 22 -0.59 5.65 16.66
C SER A 22 0.27 6.86 17.02
N ASP A 23 1.40 6.65 17.70
CA ASP A 23 2.30 7.73 18.10
C ASP A 23 2.92 8.42 16.86
N ILE A 24 3.24 7.67 15.80
CA ILE A 24 3.78 8.20 14.53
C ILE A 24 2.74 9.04 13.77
N VAL A 25 1.50 8.57 13.67
CA VAL A 25 0.45 9.33 12.96
C VAL A 25 -0.03 10.52 13.79
N GLY A 26 0.17 10.48 15.11
CA GLY A 26 -0.16 11.56 16.02
C GLY A 26 -1.67 11.77 16.22
N PRO A 27 -2.05 12.84 16.93
CA PRO A 27 -3.43 13.08 17.33
C PRO A 27 -4.35 13.42 16.14
N ASP A 28 -3.79 13.91 15.04
CA ASP A 28 -4.55 14.28 13.84
C ASP A 28 -4.65 13.14 12.82
N GLY A 29 -3.92 12.05 13.05
CA GLY A 29 -4.04 10.80 12.31
C GLY A 29 -5.08 9.86 12.89
N VAL A 30 -5.28 8.73 12.23
CA VAL A 30 -6.17 7.65 12.70
C VAL A 30 -5.53 6.31 12.39
N VAL A 31 -5.63 5.37 13.33
CA VAL A 31 -5.26 3.97 13.12
C VAL A 31 -6.49 3.09 13.27
N TYR A 32 -6.97 2.52 12.17
CA TYR A 32 -8.00 1.49 12.18
C TYR A 32 -7.32 0.14 12.41
N ALA A 33 -7.46 -0.42 13.60
CA ALA A 33 -6.75 -1.63 14.02
C ALA A 33 -7.68 -2.84 13.92
N VAL A 34 -7.47 -3.65 12.88
CA VAL A 34 -8.26 -4.87 12.61
C VAL A 34 -7.62 -6.07 13.26
N GLU A 35 -8.39 -6.76 14.11
CA GLU A 35 -7.98 -7.98 14.78
C GLU A 35 -9.12 -9.00 14.77
N PHE A 36 -8.80 -10.27 14.47
CA PHE A 36 -9.82 -11.33 14.44
C PHE A 36 -10.06 -11.95 15.82
N SER A 37 -8.99 -12.12 16.61
CA SER A 37 -9.06 -12.78 17.92
C SER A 37 -9.80 -11.92 18.94
N HIS A 38 -10.89 -12.44 19.51
CA HIS A 38 -11.55 -11.78 20.64
C HIS A 38 -10.65 -11.65 21.87
N ARG A 39 -9.71 -12.59 22.09
CA ARG A 39 -8.78 -12.54 23.22
C ARG A 39 -7.82 -11.36 23.06
N SER A 40 -7.10 -11.31 21.94
CA SER A 40 -6.17 -10.21 21.63
C SER A 40 -6.93 -8.88 21.48
N GLY A 41 -8.15 -8.93 20.95
CA GLY A 41 -9.05 -7.80 20.83
C GLY A 41 -9.40 -7.12 22.16
N ARG A 42 -9.47 -7.86 23.28
CA ARG A 42 -9.66 -7.24 24.62
C ARG A 42 -8.46 -6.37 25.00
N ASP A 43 -7.25 -6.82 24.71
CA ASP A 43 -6.03 -6.07 24.99
C ASP A 43 -5.94 -4.85 24.08
N LEU A 44 -6.26 -5.02 22.79
CA LEU A 44 -6.34 -3.91 21.82
C LEU A 44 -7.37 -2.85 22.24
N LEU A 45 -8.54 -3.26 22.74
CA LEU A 45 -9.55 -2.36 23.28
C LEU A 45 -9.01 -1.57 24.48
N ASN A 46 -8.22 -2.18 25.35
CA ASN A 46 -7.59 -1.48 26.46
C ASN A 46 -6.56 -0.45 25.99
N VAL A 47 -5.77 -0.76 24.96
CA VAL A 47 -4.86 0.22 24.33
C VAL A 47 -5.65 1.39 23.73
N ALA A 48 -6.75 1.11 23.04
CA ALA A 48 -7.61 2.11 22.40
C ALA A 48 -8.32 3.04 23.41
N LYS A 49 -8.63 2.58 24.64
CA LYS A 49 -9.18 3.43 25.70
C LYS A 49 -8.27 4.60 26.05
N HIS A 50 -6.95 4.40 25.97
CA HIS A 50 -5.95 5.42 26.30
C HIS A 50 -5.52 6.27 25.09
N ARG A 51 -5.89 5.86 23.87
CA ARG A 51 -5.48 6.50 22.61
C ARG A 51 -6.68 6.74 21.72
N THR A 52 -7.14 8.00 21.70
CA THR A 52 -8.36 8.43 21.00
C THR A 52 -8.26 8.36 19.47
N ASN A 53 -7.05 8.22 18.92
CA ASN A 53 -6.78 8.08 17.50
C ASN A 53 -6.74 6.60 17.03
N ILE A 54 -6.99 5.63 17.92
CA ILE A 54 -7.10 4.20 17.58
C ILE A 54 -8.57 3.80 17.51
N VAL A 55 -8.97 3.19 16.38
CA VAL A 55 -10.29 2.57 16.20
C VAL A 55 -10.10 1.05 16.17
N PRO A 56 -10.42 0.33 17.26
CA PRO A 56 -10.32 -1.11 17.30
C PRO A 56 -11.49 -1.75 16.54
N ILE A 57 -11.20 -2.69 15.64
CA ILE A 57 -12.17 -3.41 14.81
C ILE A 57 -11.95 -4.91 15.04
N ILE A 58 -12.86 -5.55 15.77
CA ILE A 58 -12.75 -7.00 16.08
C ILE A 58 -13.52 -7.80 15.02
N GLU A 59 -12.91 -7.99 13.85
CA GLU A 59 -13.48 -8.68 12.69
C GLU A 59 -12.41 -9.38 11.85
N ASP A 60 -12.84 -10.31 10.99
CA ASP A 60 -11.95 -11.01 10.06
C ASP A 60 -11.58 -10.11 8.85
N ALA A 61 -10.28 -9.82 8.71
CA ALA A 61 -9.72 -9.02 7.62
C ALA A 61 -9.95 -9.62 6.22
N ARG A 62 -10.29 -10.91 6.10
CA ARG A 62 -10.70 -11.54 4.83
C ARG A 62 -12.02 -11.00 4.28
N HIS A 63 -12.84 -10.38 5.15
CA HIS A 63 -14.19 -9.94 4.84
C HIS A 63 -14.36 -8.42 5.03
N PRO A 64 -13.66 -7.58 4.23
CA PRO A 64 -13.66 -6.14 4.44
C PRO A 64 -15.06 -5.52 4.46
N HIS A 65 -16.01 -6.06 3.70
CA HIS A 65 -17.38 -5.59 3.67
C HIS A 65 -18.09 -5.57 5.05
N LYS A 66 -17.66 -6.38 6.03
CA LYS A 66 -18.27 -6.42 7.37
C LYS A 66 -18.02 -5.14 8.18
N TYR A 67 -16.86 -4.51 8.00
CA TYR A 67 -16.48 -3.29 8.73
C TYR A 67 -16.45 -2.04 7.85
N ARG A 68 -17.09 -2.09 6.68
CA ARG A 68 -17.16 -0.96 5.73
C ARG A 68 -17.82 0.31 6.26
N MET A 69 -18.59 0.18 7.34
CA MET A 69 -19.22 1.33 8.01
C MET A 69 -18.30 2.01 9.02
N LEU A 70 -17.22 1.34 9.43
CA LEU A 70 -16.29 1.85 10.45
C LEU A 70 -15.13 2.62 9.79
N VAL A 71 -14.50 2.04 8.77
CA VAL A 71 -13.32 2.60 8.14
C VAL A 71 -13.69 3.78 7.24
N GLY A 72 -13.13 4.96 7.53
CA GLY A 72 -13.23 6.15 6.68
C GLY A 72 -14.57 6.88 6.73
N LYS A 73 -15.57 6.39 7.47
CA LYS A 73 -16.90 7.01 7.56
C LYS A 73 -17.18 7.76 8.85
N PHE A 74 -16.49 7.39 9.93
CA PHE A 74 -16.69 8.04 11.23
C PHE A 74 -15.63 9.14 11.43
N PRO A 75 -16.01 10.43 11.44
CA PRO A 75 -15.09 11.49 11.82
C PRO A 75 -14.82 11.35 13.33
N LEU A 76 -13.60 10.95 13.69
CA LEU A 76 -13.18 10.93 15.10
C LEU A 76 -13.06 12.35 15.68
N LYS A 77 -12.95 13.36 14.82
CA LYS A 77 -12.99 14.78 15.19
C LYS A 77 -13.83 15.57 14.18
N ALA A 78 -14.54 16.59 14.67
CA ALA A 78 -15.45 17.43 13.87
C ALA A 78 -14.80 18.04 12.61
N ASN A 79 -13.49 18.28 12.64
CA ASN A 79 -12.73 18.87 11.53
C ASN A 79 -11.84 17.87 10.79
N GLN A 80 -11.98 16.57 11.04
CA GLN A 80 -11.20 15.55 10.33
C GLN A 80 -11.96 15.13 9.07
N PRO A 81 -11.33 15.17 7.87
CA PRO A 81 -12.04 14.75 6.67
C PRO A 81 -12.46 13.27 6.81
N SER A 82 -13.62 12.88 6.29
CA SER A 82 -13.92 11.46 6.07
C SER A 82 -13.19 10.97 4.81
N GLY A 83 -13.08 9.66 4.59
CA GLY A 83 -12.49 9.10 3.36
C GLY A 83 -11.50 7.96 3.56
N MET A 84 -10.99 7.50 2.41
CA MET A 84 -10.05 6.38 2.26
C MET A 84 -8.79 6.52 3.13
N VAL A 85 -8.14 5.40 3.40
CA VAL A 85 -6.86 5.37 4.14
C VAL A 85 -5.69 5.72 3.23
N ASP A 86 -4.65 6.29 3.83
CA ASP A 86 -3.43 6.66 3.13
C ASP A 86 -2.45 5.49 3.03
N CYS A 87 -2.47 4.63 4.05
CA CYS A 87 -1.57 3.50 4.17
C CYS A 87 -2.28 2.27 4.73
N ILE A 88 -1.92 1.09 4.23
CA ILE A 88 -2.17 -0.19 4.91
C ILE A 88 -0.86 -0.65 5.56
N PHE A 89 -0.94 -1.11 6.80
CA PHE A 89 0.14 -1.86 7.45
C PHE A 89 -0.39 -3.28 7.69
N ALA A 90 0.29 -4.30 7.17
CA ALA A 90 -0.17 -5.68 7.25
C ALA A 90 0.85 -6.55 7.99
N ASP A 91 0.42 -7.08 9.13
CA ASP A 91 1.20 -8.01 9.98
C ASP A 91 0.40 -9.30 10.25
N VAL A 92 -0.33 -9.74 9.22
CA VAL A 92 -1.16 -10.94 9.28
C VAL A 92 -0.32 -12.17 8.97
N ALA A 93 -0.18 -13.06 9.94
CA ALA A 93 0.49 -14.35 9.79
C ALA A 93 -0.45 -15.40 9.15
N GLN A 94 -0.76 -15.26 7.85
CA GLN A 94 -1.59 -16.21 7.10
C GLN A 94 -0.98 -16.52 5.72
N PRO A 95 -1.15 -17.73 5.18
CA PRO A 95 -0.69 -18.06 3.83
C PRO A 95 -1.35 -17.23 2.71
N ASP A 96 -2.56 -16.72 2.94
CA ASP A 96 -3.30 -15.87 2.00
C ASP A 96 -3.12 -14.36 2.25
N GLN A 97 -2.00 -13.96 2.87
CA GLN A 97 -1.71 -12.58 3.28
C GLN A 97 -1.85 -11.57 2.13
N SER A 98 -1.19 -11.79 0.99
CA SER A 98 -1.29 -10.89 -0.17
C SER A 98 -2.74 -10.67 -0.62
N ARG A 99 -3.56 -11.72 -0.62
CA ARG A 99 -4.98 -11.62 -0.97
C ARG A 99 -5.74 -10.75 0.03
N ILE A 100 -5.50 -10.94 1.33
CA ILE A 100 -6.10 -10.13 2.40
C ILE A 100 -5.75 -8.65 2.22
N VAL A 101 -4.49 -8.34 1.94
CA VAL A 101 -4.04 -6.97 1.65
C VAL A 101 -4.73 -6.41 0.41
N GLY A 102 -4.80 -7.18 -0.68
CA GLY A 102 -5.44 -6.79 -1.92
C GLY A 102 -6.92 -6.43 -1.76
N VAL A 103 -7.72 -7.28 -1.12
CA VAL A 103 -9.16 -7.02 -0.92
C VAL A 103 -9.39 -5.82 0.01
N ASN A 104 -8.54 -5.62 1.01
CA ASN A 104 -8.63 -4.44 1.88
C ASN A 104 -8.24 -3.15 1.15
N ALA A 105 -7.23 -3.22 0.29
CA ALA A 105 -6.80 -2.09 -0.52
C ALA A 105 -7.88 -1.63 -1.49
N GLU A 106 -8.57 -2.57 -2.13
CA GLU A 106 -9.68 -2.27 -3.03
C GLU A 106 -10.82 -1.53 -2.33
N TYR A 107 -11.12 -1.88 -1.07
CA TYR A 107 -12.18 -1.24 -0.30
C TYR A 107 -11.78 0.11 0.30
N TYR A 108 -10.54 0.22 0.79
CA TYR A 108 -10.18 1.29 1.71
C TYR A 108 -8.99 2.13 1.30
N LEU A 109 -8.04 1.60 0.53
CA LEU A 109 -6.81 2.30 0.21
C LEU A 109 -7.03 3.24 -0.97
N LYS A 110 -6.64 4.50 -0.80
CA LYS A 110 -6.73 5.48 -1.89
C LYS A 110 -5.76 5.13 -3.04
N ASN A 111 -6.07 5.61 -4.24
CA ASN A 111 -5.13 5.55 -5.36
C ASN A 111 -3.82 6.25 -5.00
N ALA A 112 -2.69 5.68 -5.44
CA ALA A 112 -1.34 6.07 -5.05
C ALA A 112 -1.05 5.97 -3.54
N GLY A 113 -1.95 5.39 -2.74
CA GLY A 113 -1.72 5.03 -1.34
C GLY A 113 -0.66 3.94 -1.21
N HIS A 114 -0.16 3.74 0.00
CA HIS A 114 0.95 2.83 0.26
C HIS A 114 0.51 1.60 1.05
N ALA A 115 1.19 0.48 0.85
CA ALA A 115 1.11 -0.67 1.72
C ALA A 115 2.50 -0.98 2.27
N VAL A 116 2.55 -1.33 3.55
CA VAL A 116 3.72 -1.85 4.24
C VAL A 116 3.34 -3.24 4.73
N ILE A 117 4.07 -4.27 4.29
CA ILE A 117 3.70 -5.67 4.50
C ILE A 117 4.86 -6.35 5.20
N SER A 118 4.59 -6.90 6.38
CA SER A 118 5.49 -7.76 7.15
C SER A 118 5.30 -9.20 6.66
N ILE A 119 6.29 -9.74 5.95
CA ILE A 119 6.27 -11.09 5.40
C ILE A 119 7.08 -11.98 6.32
N LYS A 120 6.41 -12.93 6.96
CA LYS A 120 7.03 -14.01 7.74
C LYS A 120 7.01 -15.29 6.91
N ALA A 121 8.17 -15.67 6.36
CA ALA A 121 8.26 -16.79 5.42
C ALA A 121 7.65 -18.08 5.99
N SER A 122 7.96 -18.39 7.25
CA SER A 122 7.50 -19.61 7.93
C SER A 122 5.99 -19.69 8.17
N CYS A 123 5.27 -18.56 8.13
CA CYS A 123 3.81 -18.56 8.24
C CYS A 123 3.11 -18.74 6.89
N ILE A 124 3.83 -18.52 5.78
CA ILE A 124 3.29 -18.67 4.43
C ILE A 124 3.62 -20.07 3.89
N ASP A 125 4.89 -20.45 3.98
CA ASP A 125 5.40 -21.75 3.58
C ASP A 125 6.59 -22.12 4.47
N SER A 126 6.41 -23.13 5.32
CA SER A 126 7.44 -23.58 6.27
C SER A 126 8.54 -24.43 5.65
N VAL A 127 8.35 -24.89 4.41
CA VAL A 127 9.27 -25.81 3.72
C VAL A 127 10.15 -25.05 2.72
N ALA A 128 9.58 -24.05 2.05
CA ALA A 128 10.31 -23.24 1.08
C ALA A 128 11.36 -22.32 1.74
N ALA A 129 12.42 -22.01 1.00
CA ALA A 129 13.40 -21.01 1.41
C ALA A 129 12.76 -19.60 1.48
N PRO A 130 13.13 -18.75 2.45
CA PRO A 130 12.51 -17.42 2.63
C PRO A 130 12.53 -16.56 1.37
N GLU A 131 13.61 -16.58 0.60
CA GLU A 131 13.78 -15.79 -0.61
C GLU A 131 12.74 -16.15 -1.68
N VAL A 132 12.40 -17.45 -1.79
CA VAL A 132 11.38 -17.95 -2.71
C VAL A 132 10.00 -17.47 -2.29
N VAL A 133 9.71 -17.50 -0.99
CA VAL A 133 8.45 -17.01 -0.44
C VAL A 133 8.30 -15.50 -0.68
N PHE A 134 9.35 -14.72 -0.44
CA PHE A 134 9.34 -13.28 -0.67
C PHE A 134 9.07 -12.94 -2.14
N ALA A 135 9.76 -13.61 -3.08
CA ALA A 135 9.55 -13.40 -4.51
C ALA A 135 8.11 -13.71 -4.93
N LYS A 136 7.53 -14.81 -4.43
CA LYS A 136 6.15 -15.22 -4.71
C LYS A 136 5.12 -14.22 -4.19
N GLU A 137 5.31 -13.69 -2.99
CA GLU A 137 4.43 -12.66 -2.44
C GLU A 137 4.51 -11.37 -3.24
N VAL A 138 5.72 -10.91 -3.60
CA VAL A 138 5.93 -9.73 -4.44
C VAL A 138 5.23 -9.87 -5.80
N ASP A 139 5.31 -11.04 -6.43
CA ASP A 139 4.61 -11.32 -7.69
C ASP A 139 3.09 -11.33 -7.52
N THR A 140 2.59 -11.79 -6.39
CA THR A 140 1.15 -11.76 -6.08
C THR A 140 0.67 -10.33 -5.88
N LEU A 141 1.45 -9.48 -5.18
CA LEU A 141 1.15 -8.06 -5.02
C LEU A 141 1.08 -7.33 -6.37
N ARG A 142 1.99 -7.63 -7.30
CA ARG A 142 1.96 -7.06 -8.66
C ARG A 142 0.64 -7.37 -9.38
N LYS A 143 0.14 -8.60 -9.26
CA LYS A 143 -1.16 -9.01 -9.83
C LYS A 143 -2.34 -8.27 -9.19
N LEU A 144 -2.18 -7.82 -7.93
CA LEU A 144 -3.17 -7.07 -7.16
C LEU A 144 -3.04 -5.54 -7.32
N GLN A 145 -2.45 -5.08 -8.42
CA GLN A 145 -2.30 -3.65 -8.76
C GLN A 145 -1.39 -2.86 -7.79
N PHE A 146 -0.52 -3.57 -7.07
CA PHE A 146 0.55 -2.92 -6.32
C PHE A 146 1.83 -2.84 -7.15
N THR A 147 2.53 -1.72 -7.00
CA THR A 147 3.89 -1.54 -7.49
C THR A 147 4.84 -1.63 -6.30
N PRO A 148 5.56 -2.74 -6.11
CA PRO A 148 6.59 -2.86 -5.06
C PRO A 148 7.64 -1.77 -5.22
N ARG A 149 8.11 -1.19 -4.10
CA ARG A 149 9.08 -0.11 -4.06
C ARG A 149 10.38 -0.55 -3.43
N GLU A 150 10.31 -1.04 -2.19
CA GLU A 150 11.47 -1.49 -1.44
C GLU A 150 11.15 -2.81 -0.75
N GLN A 151 12.18 -3.65 -0.61
CA GLN A 151 12.14 -4.88 0.17
C GLN A 151 13.39 -4.91 1.05
N VAL A 152 13.21 -5.13 2.34
CA VAL A 152 14.28 -5.17 3.33
C VAL A 152 14.10 -6.39 4.22
N THR A 153 15.12 -7.23 4.34
CA THR A 153 15.15 -8.34 5.29
C THR A 153 15.43 -7.81 6.69
N LEU A 154 14.81 -8.39 7.72
CA LEU A 154 14.94 -7.94 9.11
C LEU A 154 16.09 -8.62 9.88
N GLU A 155 17.02 -9.25 9.16
CA GLU A 155 18.21 -9.83 9.79
C GLU A 155 19.15 -8.73 10.30
N PRO A 156 19.73 -8.87 11.51
CA PRO A 156 19.77 -10.06 12.37
C PRO A 156 18.62 -10.22 13.39
N PHE A 157 17.69 -9.26 13.47
CA PHE A 157 16.67 -9.23 14.52
C PHE A 157 15.63 -10.35 14.37
N GLU A 158 15.15 -10.58 13.14
CA GLU A 158 14.19 -11.62 12.83
C GLU A 158 14.59 -12.39 11.56
N ARG A 159 14.95 -13.68 11.74
CA ARG A 159 15.30 -14.57 10.62
C ARG A 159 14.08 -14.93 9.79
N GLY A 160 14.23 -14.94 8.47
CA GLY A 160 13.14 -15.30 7.55
C GLY A 160 11.98 -14.29 7.54
N HIS A 161 12.22 -13.06 7.99
CA HIS A 161 11.26 -11.96 7.93
C HIS A 161 11.74 -10.88 6.96
N ALA A 162 10.82 -10.32 6.19
CA ALA A 162 11.08 -9.21 5.30
C ALA A 162 9.94 -8.19 5.35
N MET A 163 10.30 -6.91 5.26
CA MET A 163 9.37 -5.81 5.07
C MET A 163 9.34 -5.43 3.60
N VAL A 164 8.15 -5.41 3.02
CA VAL A 164 7.92 -4.95 1.64
C VAL A 164 7.07 -3.69 1.68
N THR A 165 7.54 -2.64 1.00
CA THR A 165 6.73 -1.45 0.73
C THR A 165 6.23 -1.48 -0.70
N ALA A 166 4.97 -1.12 -0.90
CA ALA A 166 4.36 -1.09 -2.22
C ALA A 166 3.39 0.09 -2.36
N GLN A 167 3.12 0.49 -3.60
CA GLN A 167 2.18 1.58 -3.90
C GLN A 167 1.00 1.06 -4.70
N TYR A 168 -0.22 1.40 -4.27
CA TYR A 168 -1.46 0.86 -4.83
C TYR A 168 -1.98 1.71 -5.99
N ARG A 169 -2.37 1.05 -7.09
CA ARG A 169 -2.94 1.69 -8.29
C ARG A 169 -2.16 2.93 -8.69
N TYR A 170 -0.84 2.84 -8.63
CA TYR A 170 0.03 3.91 -9.06
C TYR A 170 0.01 3.92 -10.58
N SER A 171 -0.90 4.69 -11.16
CA SER A 171 -0.73 5.15 -12.53
C SER A 171 0.50 6.04 -12.51
N CYS A 172 1.58 5.60 -13.16
CA CYS A 172 2.65 6.50 -13.50
C CYS A 172 2.05 7.56 -14.42
N THR A 173 1.65 8.69 -13.86
CA THR A 173 1.39 9.92 -14.61
C THR A 173 2.70 10.58 -15.02
N ARG A 174 3.75 9.78 -15.29
CA ARG A 174 4.38 9.89 -16.60
C ARG A 174 3.42 9.25 -17.62
N THR A 175 2.25 9.87 -17.80
CA THR A 175 1.75 10.04 -19.16
C THR A 175 2.98 10.49 -19.93
N PHE A 176 3.25 9.90 -21.08
CA PHE A 176 4.05 10.59 -22.05
C PHE A 176 3.10 11.66 -22.63
N PRO A 177 2.98 12.91 -22.08
CA PRO A 177 2.41 13.97 -22.90
C PRO A 177 3.25 14.08 -24.18
N PHE A 178 4.50 13.62 -24.15
CA PHE A 178 5.38 13.52 -25.30
C PHE A 178 4.78 12.74 -26.48
N ILE A 179 4.15 11.56 -26.33
CA ILE A 179 3.65 10.84 -27.53
C ILE A 179 2.42 11.54 -28.13
N GLU A 180 1.48 12.00 -27.31
CA GLU A 180 0.36 12.82 -27.80
C GLU A 180 0.84 14.16 -28.38
N THR A 181 1.81 14.83 -27.74
CA THR A 181 2.38 16.10 -28.21
C THR A 181 3.19 15.90 -29.48
N LEU A 182 4.00 14.84 -29.61
CA LEU A 182 4.71 14.50 -30.84
C LEU A 182 3.72 14.16 -31.95
N TYR A 183 2.66 13.43 -31.65
CA TYR A 183 1.64 13.06 -32.62
C TYR A 183 0.90 14.30 -33.13
N ILE A 184 0.51 15.22 -32.22
CA ILE A 184 -0.11 16.50 -32.57
C ILE A 184 0.86 17.42 -33.33
N GLU A 185 2.13 17.50 -32.94
CA GLU A 185 3.15 18.28 -33.67
C GLU A 185 3.48 17.68 -35.05
N LEU A 186 3.53 16.35 -35.18
CA LEU A 186 3.66 15.65 -36.47
C LEU A 186 2.45 15.90 -37.37
N GLN A 187 1.24 15.96 -36.80
CA GLN A 187 0.01 16.32 -37.51
C GLN A 187 -0.01 17.79 -37.94
N ARG A 188 0.55 18.70 -37.13
CA ARG A 188 0.67 20.15 -37.43
C ARG A 188 1.84 20.47 -38.37
N SER A 189 2.84 19.61 -38.44
CA SER A 189 3.95 19.70 -39.38
C SER A 189 3.44 19.47 -40.81
N ARG A 190 3.58 20.47 -41.69
CA ARG A 190 3.28 20.35 -43.13
C ARG A 190 4.26 19.44 -43.90
N LYS A 191 5.19 18.76 -43.21
CA LYS A 191 6.21 17.91 -43.85
C LYS A 191 5.67 16.50 -44.12
N PRO A 192 6.09 15.86 -45.23
CA PRO A 192 5.65 14.51 -45.56
C PRO A 192 6.04 13.51 -44.47
N LYS A 193 5.06 12.70 -44.03
CA LYS A 193 5.16 11.82 -42.86
C LYS A 193 6.27 10.76 -42.95
N ASN A 194 6.73 10.43 -44.17
CA ASN A 194 7.78 9.43 -44.43
C ASN A 194 9.13 10.02 -44.85
N SER A 195 9.39 11.31 -44.58
CA SER A 195 10.71 11.88 -44.87
C SER A 195 11.74 11.45 -43.82
N PRO A 196 13.00 11.20 -44.20
CA PRO A 196 14.07 10.89 -43.25
C PRO A 196 14.29 11.99 -42.20
N ILE A 197 13.89 13.24 -42.51
CA ILE A 197 13.94 14.39 -41.60
C ILE A 197 12.90 14.26 -40.47
N SER A 198 11.69 13.76 -40.78
CA SER A 198 10.63 13.53 -39.78
C SER A 198 11.03 12.44 -38.78
N ILE A 199 11.69 11.39 -39.27
CA ILE A 199 12.17 10.26 -38.46
C ILE A 199 13.33 10.72 -37.57
N ALA A 200 14.31 11.45 -38.12
CA ALA A 200 15.44 11.99 -37.35
C ALA A 200 15.00 12.97 -36.24
N PHE A 201 13.94 13.76 -36.47
CA PHE A 201 13.39 14.67 -35.46
C PHE A 201 12.77 13.92 -34.26
N VAL A 202 12.06 12.83 -34.54
CA VAL A 202 11.48 11.95 -33.50
C VAL A 202 12.60 11.25 -32.71
N TYR A 203 13.59 10.69 -33.38
CA TYR A 203 14.69 9.97 -32.74
C TYR A 203 15.57 10.86 -31.86
N ASN A 204 15.97 12.05 -32.32
CA ASN A 204 16.81 12.95 -31.52
C ASN A 204 16.11 13.45 -30.24
N ARG A 205 14.79 13.68 -30.30
CA ARG A 205 14.02 14.08 -29.11
C ARG A 205 13.78 12.94 -28.13
N ILE A 206 13.58 11.71 -28.63
CA ILE A 206 13.54 10.51 -27.78
C ILE A 206 14.89 10.33 -27.08
N HIS A 207 15.99 10.45 -27.82
CA HIS A 207 17.33 10.23 -27.29
C HIS A 207 17.73 11.26 -26.21
N PHE A 208 17.40 12.55 -26.40
CA PHE A 208 17.66 13.60 -25.39
C PHE A 208 16.93 13.35 -24.06
N TYR A 209 15.73 12.75 -24.12
CA TYR A 209 14.89 12.50 -22.95
C TYR A 209 15.24 11.23 -22.17
N VAL A 210 15.81 10.23 -22.84
CA VAL A 210 16.26 8.97 -22.20
C VAL A 210 17.57 9.16 -21.44
N SER A 211 18.32 10.24 -21.74
CA SER A 211 19.60 10.58 -21.11
C SER A 211 19.51 11.50 -19.87
N GLN A 212 18.32 11.77 -19.33
CA GLN A 212 18.10 12.48 -18.05
C GLN A 212 17.36 11.59 -17.04
#